data_AF-A0A7X9GZ72-F1
#
_entry.id   AF-A0A7X9GZ72-F1
#
_cell.length_a   1.000
_cell.length_b   1.000
_cell.length_c   1.000
_cell.angle_alpha   90.00
_cell.angle_beta   90.00
_cell.angle_gamma   90.00
#
_symmetry.space_group_name_H-M   'P 1'
#
loop_
_entity.id
_entity.type
_entity.pdbx_description
1 polymer ?
#
loop_
_entity_poly.entity_id
_entity_poly.type
_entity_poly.pdbx_seq_one_letter_code
_entity_poly.pdbx_strand_id
1 'polypeptide(L)'
;MQKLKTFIMSMIISTCCMMTYAQTRVTGNVVDAFGESVIGASILEKGTSNGTITDIDGNFSLSVSQGAILQISYIGYISQEVTVTGQPLSIILLEDTKTLDEVVVVGYGTMRKKDLTGSVIQINPDKIADQNPSSVQDILRGTPGLQIGYDASAKGTNASILLRGQNSLGTSASPLIVLDGMAFYGELSEINPDDIGQIDVLKDASSAAIYGAKAAAGVIIISTKKGKSGKPVINVSTNWAVNNKSAYRDYFNANDYMRYREDWYMMNFTYGKGNDGFYGYYRAVDRNSGELVYPSGYFNNPDNLSAGDRNAWATATGKSGFGPSEGESHQSLYARRLQ
;
A
#
# COMPACT_ATOMS: atom_id res chain seq x y z
N MET A 1 45.87 62.12 -16.92
CA MET A 1 44.61 61.32 -16.92
C MET A 1 44.56 60.23 -15.84
N GLN A 2 45.67 59.59 -15.46
CA GLN A 2 45.67 58.58 -14.39
C GLN A 2 45.27 59.12 -13.00
N LYS A 3 45.75 60.31 -12.60
CA LYS A 3 45.42 60.93 -11.30
C LYS A 3 43.94 61.28 -11.12
N LEU A 4 43.23 61.57 -12.22
CA LEU A 4 41.79 61.86 -12.22
C LEU A 4 40.95 60.58 -12.07
N LYS A 5 41.38 59.48 -12.70
CA LYS A 5 40.73 58.16 -12.57
C LYS A 5 40.88 57.60 -11.15
N THR A 6 42.05 57.74 -10.53
CA THR A 6 42.24 57.31 -9.13
C THR A 6 41.42 58.13 -8.13
N PHE A 7 41.22 59.42 -8.39
CA PHE A 7 40.39 60.28 -7.53
C PHE A 7 38.89 59.95 -7.64
N ILE A 8 38.39 59.72 -8.86
CA ILE A 8 37.00 59.30 -9.09
C ILE A 8 36.75 57.90 -8.47
N MET A 9 37.73 57.01 -8.54
CA MET A 9 37.61 55.66 -7.96
C MET A 9 37.64 55.66 -6.43
N SER A 10 38.44 56.53 -5.79
CA SER A 10 38.40 56.66 -4.32
C SER A 10 37.11 57.34 -3.82
N MET A 11 36.55 58.26 -4.62
CA MET A 11 35.27 58.92 -4.32
C MET A 11 34.10 57.93 -4.42
N ILE A 12 34.09 57.04 -5.43
CA ILE A 12 33.06 55.99 -5.57
C ILE A 12 33.15 54.95 -4.43
N ILE A 13 34.36 54.58 -4.01
CA ILE A 13 34.57 53.65 -2.88
C ILE A 13 34.12 54.27 -1.55
N SER A 14 34.34 55.58 -1.35
CA SER A 14 33.91 56.27 -0.13
C SER A 14 32.40 56.47 -0.04
N THR A 15 31.70 56.66 -1.17
CA THR A 15 30.22 56.78 -1.20
C THR A 15 29.53 55.43 -1.01
N CYS A 16 30.21 54.31 -1.30
CA CYS A 16 29.69 52.96 -1.09
C CYS A 16 29.69 52.54 0.40
N CYS A 17 30.52 53.16 1.24
CA CYS A 17 30.62 52.86 2.68
C CYS A 17 29.54 53.49 3.58
N MET A 18 28.57 54.24 3.03
CA MET A 18 27.53 54.92 3.85
C MET A 18 26.17 54.19 3.92
N MET A 19 26.06 52.96 3.42
CA MET A 19 24.85 52.14 3.66
C MET A 19 25.02 51.23 4.89
N THR A 20 25.20 51.82 6.06
CA THR A 20 24.93 51.10 7.32
C THR A 20 23.44 51.18 7.58
N TYR A 21 22.70 50.12 7.25
CA TYR A 21 21.32 49.95 7.72
C TYR A 21 21.33 49.92 9.25
N ALA A 22 20.65 50.87 9.89
CA ALA A 22 20.47 50.88 11.33
C ALA A 22 19.60 49.68 11.72
N GLN A 23 20.23 48.61 12.19
CA GLN A 23 19.54 47.47 12.79
C GLN A 23 19.17 47.83 14.23
N THR A 24 17.88 47.82 14.54
CA THR A 24 17.39 48.06 15.89
C THR A 24 17.24 46.72 16.59
N ARG A 25 17.90 46.55 17.74
CA ARG A 25 17.75 45.35 18.57
C ARG A 25 16.38 45.37 19.22
N VAL A 26 15.51 44.44 18.85
CA VAL A 26 14.16 44.25 19.39
C VAL A 26 14.18 43.15 20.43
N THR A 27 13.51 43.39 21.55
CA THR A 27 13.30 42.41 22.63
C THR A 27 11.82 42.26 22.91
N GLY A 28 11.40 41.05 23.26
CA GLY A 28 10.03 40.78 23.63
C GLY A 28 9.85 39.44 24.32
N ASN A 29 8.61 39.13 24.66
CA ASN A 29 8.20 37.90 25.32
C ASN A 29 7.00 37.29 24.58
N VAL A 30 6.99 35.95 24.48
CA VAL A 30 5.92 35.17 23.85
C VAL A 30 5.24 34.31 24.91
N VAL A 31 3.94 34.53 25.09
CA VAL A 31 3.08 33.76 26.00
C VAL A 31 1.92 33.11 25.25
N ASP A 32 1.30 32.12 25.86
CA ASP A 32 0.04 31.56 25.39
C ASP A 32 -1.18 32.33 25.93
N ALA A 33 -2.38 31.87 25.57
CA ALA A 33 -3.64 32.47 26.04
C ALA A 33 -3.86 32.35 27.56
N PHE A 34 -3.15 31.45 28.24
CA PHE A 34 -3.21 31.23 29.69
C PHE A 34 -2.12 31.99 30.45
N GLY A 35 -1.21 32.66 29.74
CA GLY A 35 -0.10 33.42 30.30
C GLY A 35 1.15 32.58 30.58
N GLU A 36 1.21 31.33 30.11
CA GLU A 36 2.41 30.50 30.18
C GLU A 36 3.40 30.88 29.07
N SER A 37 4.70 30.87 29.39
CA SER A 37 5.75 31.22 28.45
C SER A 37 5.94 30.14 27.39
N VAL A 38 5.95 30.54 26.12
CA VAL A 38 6.11 29.60 24.99
C VAL A 38 7.60 29.43 24.69
N ILE A 39 8.15 28.29 25.10
CA ILE A 39 9.57 27.93 24.92
C ILE A 39 9.80 27.39 23.51
N GLY A 40 10.84 27.89 22.81
CA GLY A 40 11.23 27.40 21.49
C GLY A 40 10.33 27.85 20.32
N ALA A 41 9.54 28.91 20.49
CA ALA A 41 8.82 29.55 19.40
C ALA A 41 9.82 30.16 18.40
N SER A 42 9.60 29.91 17.11
CA SER A 42 10.41 30.45 16.02
C SER A 42 9.93 31.86 15.67
N ILE A 43 10.84 32.82 15.68
CA ILE A 43 10.58 34.23 15.34
C ILE A 43 11.43 34.59 14.13
N LEU A 44 10.79 34.98 13.02
CA LEU A 44 11.44 35.29 11.75
C LEU A 44 11.06 36.70 11.27
N GLU A 45 12.03 37.49 10.84
CA GLU A 45 11.77 38.74 10.12
C GLU A 45 11.28 38.41 8.71
N LYS A 46 10.01 38.75 8.43
CA LYS A 46 9.30 38.36 7.21
C LYS A 46 10.01 38.88 5.96
N GLY A 47 10.32 37.96 5.05
CA GLY A 47 11.04 38.25 3.79
C GLY A 47 12.56 38.13 3.89
N THR A 48 13.10 37.75 5.05
CA THR A 48 14.53 37.52 5.27
C THR A 48 14.79 36.15 5.89
N SER A 49 16.05 35.74 5.97
CA SER A 49 16.50 34.57 6.75
C SER A 49 16.90 34.94 8.20
N ASN A 50 16.58 36.15 8.65
CA ASN A 50 16.95 36.66 9.96
C ASN A 50 15.90 36.24 10.99
N GLY A 51 16.28 35.41 11.95
CA GLY A 51 15.36 34.88 12.95
C GLY A 51 16.05 34.41 14.22
N THR A 52 15.27 34.20 15.27
CA THR A 52 15.70 33.69 16.58
C THR A 52 14.63 32.77 17.14
N ILE A 53 14.97 32.03 18.20
CA ILE A 53 14.03 31.24 18.99
C ILE A 53 13.82 31.90 20.37
N THR A 54 12.68 31.63 21.00
CA THR A 54 12.45 32.02 22.41
C THR A 54 13.22 31.15 23.39
N ASP A 55 13.63 31.72 24.52
CA ASP A 55 14.27 31.02 25.62
C ASP A 55 13.25 30.31 26.55
N ILE A 56 13.73 29.78 27.68
CA ILE A 56 12.93 29.05 28.69
C ILE A 56 11.87 29.95 29.34
N ASP A 57 12.10 31.25 29.40
CA ASP A 57 11.17 32.22 29.96
C ASP A 57 10.31 32.88 28.87
N GLY A 58 10.35 32.36 27.63
CA GLY A 58 9.61 32.88 26.47
C GLY A 58 10.17 34.19 25.89
N ASN A 59 11.35 34.65 26.34
CA ASN A 59 11.95 35.88 25.86
C ASN A 59 12.71 35.67 24.55
N PHE A 60 12.78 36.72 23.75
CA PHE A 60 13.57 36.74 22.53
C PHE A 60 14.28 38.07 22.32
N SER A 61 15.38 38.02 21.57
CA SER A 61 16.08 39.22 21.10
C SER A 61 16.53 39.04 19.65
N LEU A 62 16.09 39.93 18.76
CA LEU A 62 16.42 39.90 17.34
C LEU A 62 16.73 41.31 16.84
N SER A 63 17.80 41.47 16.06
CA SER A 63 18.13 42.76 15.45
C SER A 63 17.48 42.84 14.07
N VAL A 64 16.53 43.77 13.90
CA VAL A 64 15.72 43.90 12.67
C VAL A 64 15.71 45.33 12.16
N SER A 65 15.27 45.51 10.92
CA SER A 65 15.08 46.84 10.34
C SER A 65 13.90 47.56 11.01
N GLN A 66 13.94 48.89 11.10
CA GLN A 66 12.86 49.67 11.70
C GLN A 66 11.55 49.45 10.93
N GLY A 67 10.49 49.03 11.63
CA GLY A 67 9.18 48.72 11.05
C GLY A 67 9.05 47.33 10.41
N ALA A 68 10.01 46.43 10.65
CA ALA A 68 9.93 45.05 10.22
C ALA A 68 8.70 44.30 10.80
N ILE A 69 8.22 43.30 10.07
CA ILE A 69 7.15 42.41 10.50
C ILE A 69 7.80 41.11 10.98
N LEU A 70 7.55 40.74 12.23
CA LEU A 70 7.97 39.46 12.79
C LEU A 70 6.87 38.43 12.57
N GLN A 71 7.23 37.27 12.04
CA GLN A 71 6.39 36.10 11.97
C GLN A 71 6.78 35.14 13.10
N ILE A 72 5.83 34.82 13.97
CA ILE A 72 6.03 33.92 15.10
C ILE A 72 5.26 32.65 14.83
N SER A 73 5.95 31.51 14.89
CA SER A 73 5.36 30.19 14.69
C SER A 73 5.86 29.20 15.73
N TYR A 74 4.95 28.35 16.19
CA TYR A 74 5.25 27.26 17.10
C TYR A 74 4.30 26.09 16.80
N ILE A 75 4.77 24.86 17.01
CA ILE A 75 3.98 23.66 16.72
C ILE A 75 2.77 23.64 17.66
N GLY A 76 1.56 23.55 17.10
CA GLY A 76 0.31 23.57 17.86
C GLY A 76 -0.32 24.95 18.05
N TYR A 77 0.29 26.02 17.51
CA TYR A 77 -0.22 27.39 17.63
C TYR A 77 -0.41 28.06 16.26
N ILE A 78 -1.35 28.99 16.20
CA ILE A 78 -1.61 29.80 15.00
C ILE A 78 -0.44 30.76 14.81
N SER A 79 0.16 30.74 13.62
CA SER A 79 1.23 31.68 13.29
C SER A 79 0.71 33.12 13.31
N GLN A 80 1.41 34.00 14.03
CA GLN A 80 1.03 35.39 14.20
C GLN A 80 2.06 36.31 13.55
N GLU A 81 1.59 37.39 12.91
CA GLU A 81 2.44 38.43 12.35
C GLU A 81 2.30 39.70 13.19
N VAL A 82 3.43 40.23 13.67
CA VAL A 82 3.46 41.42 14.54
C VAL A 82 4.44 42.44 13.98
N THR A 83 3.95 43.65 13.71
CA THR A 83 4.79 44.78 13.28
C THR A 83 5.55 45.35 14.49
N VAL A 84 6.84 45.60 14.33
CA VAL A 84 7.67 46.20 15.40
C VAL A 84 7.33 47.69 15.56
N THR A 85 6.43 48.01 16.50
CA THR A 85 5.97 49.38 16.79
C THR A 85 6.46 49.94 18.13
N GLY A 86 7.03 49.10 19.02
CA GLY A 86 7.57 49.50 20.33
C GLY A 86 8.36 48.38 21.03
N GLN A 87 9.03 48.69 22.15
CA GLN A 87 9.79 47.73 22.97
C GLN A 87 9.45 47.90 24.46
N PRO A 88 9.37 46.80 25.25
CA PRO A 88 9.40 45.41 24.82
C PRO A 88 8.08 44.97 24.15
N LEU A 89 8.16 44.02 23.21
CA LEU A 89 6.98 43.41 22.57
C LEU A 89 6.40 42.32 23.48
N SER A 90 5.08 42.28 23.63
CA SER A 90 4.36 41.15 24.25
C SER A 90 3.46 40.52 23.20
N ILE A 91 3.64 39.22 22.97
CA ILE A 91 3.02 38.47 21.88
C ILE A 91 2.26 37.30 22.51
N ILE A 92 0.95 37.20 22.20
CA ILE A 92 0.10 36.13 22.70
C ILE A 92 -0.20 35.18 21.54
N LEU A 93 0.31 33.95 21.62
CA LEU A 93 0.01 32.90 20.67
C LEU A 93 -1.28 32.18 21.07
N LEU A 94 -2.17 32.04 20.10
CA LEU A 94 -3.40 31.27 20.24
C LEU A 94 -3.17 29.85 19.73
N GLU A 95 -3.65 28.85 20.47
CA GLU A 95 -3.58 27.45 20.04
C GLU A 95 -4.31 27.24 18.71
N ASP A 96 -3.71 26.44 17.84
CA ASP A 96 -4.31 26.05 16.56
C ASP A 96 -5.25 24.86 16.75
N THR A 97 -6.43 25.15 17.30
CA THR A 97 -7.55 24.21 17.46
C THR A 97 -8.09 23.66 16.12
N LYS A 98 -7.63 24.15 14.96
CA LYS A 98 -8.07 23.67 13.64
C LYS A 98 -7.32 22.44 13.15
N THR A 99 -6.25 22.01 13.81
CA THR A 99 -5.39 20.94 13.28
C THR A 99 -5.99 19.53 13.38
N LEU A 100 -7.12 19.31 14.07
CA LEU A 100 -7.65 17.95 14.31
C LEU A 100 -9.19 17.80 14.27
N ASP A 101 -9.90 18.58 13.46
CA ASP A 101 -11.29 18.26 13.12
C ASP A 101 -11.31 17.37 11.86
N GLU A 102 -11.10 16.07 12.05
CA GLU A 102 -11.37 15.07 11.01
C GLU A 102 -12.87 15.12 10.65
N VAL A 103 -13.17 15.68 9.48
CA VAL A 103 -14.51 15.76 8.95
C VAL A 103 -14.79 14.52 8.12
N VAL A 104 -15.88 13.83 8.44
CA VAL A 104 -16.38 12.65 7.73
C VAL A 104 -17.62 13.05 6.95
N VAL A 105 -17.74 12.57 5.71
CA VAL A 105 -18.95 12.77 4.92
C VAL A 105 -19.96 11.69 5.33
N VAL A 106 -21.15 12.12 5.74
CA VAL A 106 -22.26 11.21 6.05
C VAL A 106 -23.49 11.68 5.28
N GLY A 107 -23.88 10.93 4.25
CA GLY A 107 -25.01 11.30 3.41
C GLY A 107 -24.72 12.57 2.59
N TYR A 108 -25.48 13.62 2.87
CA TYR A 108 -25.44 14.93 2.20
C TYR A 108 -24.76 16.03 3.04
N GLY A 109 -24.19 15.68 4.21
CA GLY A 109 -23.59 16.64 5.14
C GLY A 109 -22.21 16.20 5.62
N THR A 110 -21.46 17.16 6.15
CA THR A 110 -20.16 16.95 6.78
C THR A 110 -20.32 16.97 8.30
N MET A 111 -19.91 15.92 8.99
CA MET A 111 -19.91 15.85 10.46
C MET A 111 -18.50 15.59 10.97
N ARG A 112 -18.17 16.12 12.15
CA ARG A 112 -16.90 15.78 12.81
C ARG A 112 -16.96 14.34 13.28
N LYS A 113 -15.86 13.61 13.08
CA LYS A 113 -15.74 12.20 13.48
C LYS A 113 -16.09 11.94 14.94
N LYS A 114 -15.71 12.85 15.84
CA LYS A 114 -16.01 12.77 17.29
C LYS A 114 -17.50 12.87 17.63
N ASP A 115 -18.28 13.52 16.76
CA ASP A 115 -19.71 13.79 16.97
C ASP A 115 -20.58 12.67 16.36
N LEU A 116 -19.96 11.63 15.79
CA LEU A 116 -20.65 10.52 15.15
C LEU A 116 -20.76 9.32 16.10
N THR A 117 -21.99 8.83 16.28
CA THR A 117 -22.30 7.71 17.21
C THR A 117 -22.06 6.32 16.61
N GLY A 118 -21.71 6.20 15.33
CA GLY A 118 -21.49 4.93 14.65
C GLY A 118 -20.04 4.69 14.21
N SER A 119 -19.69 3.44 13.93
CA SER A 119 -18.34 3.02 13.53
C SER A 119 -18.03 3.45 12.10
N VAL A 120 -17.20 4.47 11.98
CA VAL A 120 -16.67 4.96 10.70
C VAL A 120 -15.15 4.92 10.71
N ILE A 121 -14.59 4.38 9.61
CA ILE A 121 -13.17 4.49 9.34
C ILE A 121 -12.97 5.48 8.21
N GLN A 122 -12.14 6.49 8.47
CA GLN A 122 -11.64 7.41 7.47
C GLN A 122 -10.25 6.97 7.04
N ILE A 123 -10.04 6.93 5.73
CA ILE A 123 -8.79 6.57 5.08
C ILE A 123 -8.38 7.76 4.24
N ASN A 124 -7.20 8.30 4.51
CA ASN A 124 -6.62 9.35 3.70
C ASN A 124 -5.60 8.72 2.73
N PRO A 125 -5.84 8.75 1.41
CA PRO A 125 -4.92 8.19 0.41
C PRO A 125 -3.52 8.79 0.47
N ASP A 126 -3.35 10.04 0.91
CA ASP A 126 -2.05 10.70 1.01
C ASP A 126 -1.10 9.97 1.99
N LYS A 127 -1.66 9.28 3.00
CA LYS A 127 -0.88 8.46 3.95
C LYS A 127 -0.50 7.08 3.39
N ILE A 128 -1.10 6.68 2.27
CA ILE A 128 -0.93 5.37 1.62
C ILE A 128 -0.25 5.55 0.22
N ALA A 129 -0.04 6.78 -0.23
CA ALA A 129 0.58 7.11 -1.51
C ALA A 129 1.98 6.50 -1.69
N ASP A 130 2.75 6.36 -0.61
CA ASP A 130 4.08 5.71 -0.62
C ASP A 130 4.04 4.23 -1.06
N GLN A 131 2.88 3.57 -0.93
CA GLN A 131 2.70 2.17 -1.32
C GLN A 131 2.35 2.02 -2.82
N ASN A 132 2.23 3.13 -3.57
CA ASN A 132 1.84 3.19 -4.98
C ASN A 132 0.70 2.21 -5.32
N PRO A 133 -0.48 2.36 -4.68
CA PRO A 133 -1.61 1.47 -4.91
C PRO A 133 -2.10 1.59 -6.36
N SER A 134 -2.10 0.48 -7.11
CA SER A 134 -2.61 0.43 -8.49
C SER A 134 -4.13 0.57 -8.58
N SER A 135 -4.84 0.38 -7.48
CA SER A 135 -6.31 0.43 -7.42
C SER A 135 -6.80 0.91 -6.05
N VAL A 136 -8.02 1.44 -6.01
CA VAL A 136 -8.71 1.80 -4.76
C VAL A 136 -8.90 0.60 -3.84
N GLN A 137 -9.02 -0.60 -4.42
CA GLN A 137 -9.17 -1.85 -3.69
C GLN A 137 -7.93 -2.18 -2.85
N ASP A 138 -6.73 -1.83 -3.35
CA ASP A 138 -5.49 -2.04 -2.61
C ASP A 138 -5.37 -1.09 -1.41
N ILE A 139 -5.79 0.17 -1.58
CA ILE A 139 -5.88 1.16 -0.48
C ILE A 139 -6.78 0.62 0.64
N LEU A 140 -7.92 0.06 0.23
CA LEU A 140 -8.93 -0.43 1.15
C LEU A 140 -8.54 -1.74 1.85
N ARG A 141 -7.61 -2.55 1.31
CA ARG A 141 -7.26 -3.88 1.84
C ARG A 141 -6.66 -3.84 3.26
N GLY A 142 -6.02 -2.74 3.64
CA GLY A 142 -5.51 -2.51 4.99
C GLY A 142 -6.57 -2.11 6.03
N THR A 143 -7.84 -1.97 5.62
CA THR A 143 -8.90 -1.42 6.46
C THR A 143 -9.49 -2.49 7.38
N PRO A 144 -9.47 -2.31 8.71
CA PRO A 144 -10.05 -3.27 9.64
C PRO A 144 -11.53 -3.54 9.36
N GLY A 145 -11.92 -4.81 9.31
CA GLY A 145 -13.31 -5.23 9.09
C GLY A 145 -13.80 -5.10 7.64
N LEU A 146 -12.93 -4.74 6.72
CA LEU A 146 -13.16 -4.82 5.28
C LEU A 146 -12.31 -5.97 4.73
N GLN A 147 -12.94 -6.87 3.97
CA GLN A 147 -12.26 -7.96 3.29
C GLN A 147 -12.41 -7.75 1.79
N ILE A 148 -11.27 -7.65 1.12
CA ILE A 148 -11.19 -7.48 -0.33
C ILE A 148 -10.57 -8.74 -0.91
N GLY A 149 -11.32 -9.40 -1.78
CA GLY A 149 -10.87 -10.58 -2.52
C GLY A 149 -9.71 -10.24 -3.43
N TYR A 150 -8.83 -11.21 -3.64
CA TYR A 150 -7.78 -11.10 -4.65
C TYR A 150 -8.32 -11.62 -5.98
N ASP A 151 -8.35 -10.75 -6.99
CA ASP A 151 -8.53 -11.17 -8.37
C ASP A 151 -7.17 -11.12 -9.08
N ALA A 152 -6.73 -12.26 -9.60
CA ALA A 152 -5.42 -12.38 -10.24
C ALA A 152 -5.40 -11.85 -11.69
N SER A 153 -6.51 -11.32 -12.20
CA SER A 153 -6.54 -10.70 -13.53
C SER A 153 -5.84 -9.34 -13.49
N ALA A 154 -5.15 -9.01 -14.58
CA ALA A 154 -4.39 -7.76 -14.72
C ALA A 154 -5.25 -6.49 -14.61
N LYS A 155 -6.58 -6.61 -14.65
CA LYS A 155 -7.53 -5.51 -14.56
C LYS A 155 -8.13 -5.34 -13.16
N GLY A 156 -7.98 -6.32 -12.25
CA GLY A 156 -8.55 -6.24 -10.89
C GLY A 156 -10.07 -6.08 -10.84
N THR A 157 -10.76 -6.52 -11.91
CA THR A 157 -12.16 -6.20 -12.23
C THR A 157 -13.16 -6.72 -11.17
N ASN A 158 -12.86 -7.84 -10.50
CA ASN A 158 -13.86 -8.55 -9.68
C ASN A 158 -13.42 -8.84 -8.25
N ALA A 159 -12.64 -7.97 -7.62
CA ALA A 159 -12.36 -8.13 -6.19
C ALA A 159 -13.67 -8.07 -5.38
N SER A 160 -14.09 -9.18 -4.80
CA SER A 160 -15.26 -9.22 -3.92
C SER A 160 -15.00 -8.35 -2.70
N ILE A 161 -15.86 -7.37 -2.44
CA ILE A 161 -15.76 -6.48 -1.27
C ILE A 161 -16.79 -6.91 -0.24
N LEU A 162 -16.32 -7.28 0.94
CA LEU A 162 -17.15 -7.74 2.06
C LEU A 162 -16.87 -6.87 3.28
N LEU A 163 -17.89 -6.21 3.81
CA LEU A 163 -17.77 -5.44 5.04
C LEU A 163 -18.37 -6.25 6.20
N ARG A 164 -17.53 -6.54 7.20
CA ARG A 164 -17.82 -7.45 8.33
C ARG A 164 -18.12 -8.90 7.92
N GLY A 165 -17.64 -9.32 6.74
CA GLY A 165 -17.81 -10.68 6.23
C GLY A 165 -19.06 -10.84 5.37
N GLN A 166 -19.44 -12.09 5.10
CA GLN A 166 -20.59 -12.41 4.26
C GLN A 166 -21.89 -12.34 5.06
N ASN A 167 -22.71 -11.33 4.78
CA ASN A 167 -23.97 -11.07 5.50
C ASN A 167 -25.22 -11.65 4.80
N SER A 168 -25.06 -12.42 3.73
CA SER A 168 -26.18 -13.04 3.00
C SER A 168 -25.82 -14.42 2.47
N LEU A 169 -26.79 -15.33 2.56
CA LEU A 169 -26.69 -16.73 2.11
C LEU A 169 -27.04 -16.92 0.63
N GLY A 170 -27.63 -15.91 -0.04
CA GLY A 170 -28.14 -16.06 -1.42
C GLY A 170 -28.10 -14.81 -2.28
N THR A 171 -27.77 -13.64 -1.74
CA THR A 171 -27.58 -12.39 -2.49
C THR A 171 -26.19 -11.85 -2.24
N SER A 172 -25.55 -11.26 -3.26
CA SER A 172 -24.23 -10.65 -3.12
C SER A 172 -24.29 -9.52 -2.09
N ALA A 173 -23.65 -9.71 -0.93
CA ALA A 173 -23.62 -8.75 0.18
C ALA A 173 -22.52 -7.70 -0.02
N SER A 174 -22.44 -7.11 -1.22
CA SER A 174 -21.48 -6.05 -1.51
C SER A 174 -21.94 -4.73 -0.88
N PRO A 175 -21.05 -3.95 -0.24
CA PRO A 175 -21.41 -2.64 0.31
C PRO A 175 -21.77 -1.67 -0.82
N LEU A 176 -22.60 -0.67 -0.50
CA LEU A 176 -22.92 0.41 -1.43
C LEU A 176 -21.72 1.35 -1.58
N ILE A 177 -21.32 1.65 -2.82
CA ILE A 177 -20.30 2.64 -3.11
C ILE A 177 -20.98 3.97 -3.41
N VAL A 178 -20.49 5.05 -2.80
CA VAL A 178 -20.97 6.41 -3.00
C VAL A 178 -19.79 7.26 -3.45
N LEU A 179 -19.85 7.81 -4.65
CA LEU A 179 -18.84 8.70 -5.21
C LEU A 179 -19.38 10.13 -5.20
N ASP A 180 -18.71 11.03 -4.48
CA ASP A 180 -19.09 12.44 -4.35
C ASP A 180 -20.57 12.68 -3.99
N GLY A 181 -21.14 11.80 -3.16
CA GLY A 181 -22.52 11.88 -2.68
C GLY A 181 -23.56 11.14 -3.55
N MET A 182 -23.16 10.58 -4.69
CA MET A 182 -24.05 9.81 -5.57
C MET A 182 -23.71 8.32 -5.52
N ALA A 183 -24.74 7.46 -5.57
CA ALA A 183 -24.53 6.01 -5.64
C ALA A 183 -23.79 5.64 -6.94
N PHE A 184 -22.65 4.97 -6.79
CA PHE A 184 -21.83 4.50 -7.89
C PHE A 184 -22.10 3.00 -8.11
N TYR A 185 -22.50 2.65 -9.33
CA TYR A 185 -22.86 1.27 -9.72
C TYR A 185 -21.77 0.56 -10.54
N GLY A 186 -20.65 1.24 -10.79
CA GLY A 186 -19.48 0.66 -11.45
C GLY A 186 -18.56 -0.05 -10.47
N GLU A 187 -17.37 -0.39 -10.94
CA GLU A 187 -16.35 -1.08 -10.15
C GLU A 187 -15.36 -0.09 -9.51
N LEU A 188 -14.81 -0.42 -8.33
CA LEU A 188 -13.77 0.42 -7.70
C LEU A 188 -12.49 0.56 -8.54
N SER A 189 -12.27 -0.36 -9.49
CA SER A 189 -11.17 -0.32 -10.46
C SER A 189 -11.29 0.82 -11.47
N GLU A 190 -12.50 1.35 -11.67
CA GLU A 190 -12.78 2.45 -12.61
C GLU A 190 -12.46 3.82 -12.02
N ILE A 191 -12.23 3.89 -10.70
CA ILE A 191 -11.89 5.11 -10.00
C ILE A 191 -10.36 5.20 -9.90
N ASN A 192 -9.80 6.28 -10.41
CA ASN A 192 -8.38 6.55 -10.28
C ASN A 192 -8.05 6.88 -8.80
N PRO A 193 -7.15 6.13 -8.13
CA PRO A 193 -6.78 6.40 -6.75
C PRO A 193 -6.17 7.79 -6.55
N ASP A 194 -5.50 8.36 -7.56
CA ASP A 194 -4.86 9.67 -7.47
C ASP A 194 -5.86 10.83 -7.33
N ASP A 195 -7.09 10.63 -7.81
CA ASP A 195 -8.16 11.62 -7.75
C ASP A 195 -8.95 11.57 -6.43
N ILE A 196 -8.68 10.58 -5.57
CA ILE A 196 -9.37 10.41 -4.29
C ILE A 196 -8.72 11.29 -3.22
N GLY A 197 -9.54 12.15 -2.59
CA GLY A 197 -9.11 12.93 -1.42
C GLY A 197 -9.31 12.19 -0.11
N GLN A 198 -10.41 11.44 0.01
CA GLN A 198 -10.78 10.75 1.25
C GLN A 198 -11.71 9.57 0.96
N ILE A 199 -11.54 8.49 1.71
CA ILE A 199 -12.47 7.35 1.71
C ILE A 199 -13.02 7.15 3.12
N ASP A 200 -14.33 7.20 3.26
CA ASP A 200 -15.04 6.95 4.52
C ASP A 200 -15.81 5.63 4.42
N VAL A 201 -15.53 4.70 5.32
CA VAL A 201 -16.19 3.39 5.39
C VAL A 201 -17.15 3.38 6.57
N LEU A 202 -18.45 3.38 6.28
CA LEU A 202 -19.54 3.27 7.25
C LEU A 202 -19.88 1.80 7.49
N LYS A 203 -19.59 1.31 8.70
CA LYS A 203 -19.76 -0.11 9.06
C LYS A 203 -21.08 -0.45 9.72
N ASP A 204 -21.70 0.54 10.34
CA ASP A 204 -22.91 0.37 11.14
C ASP A 204 -24.15 0.86 10.42
N ALA A 205 -25.27 0.20 10.71
CA ALA A 205 -26.58 0.53 10.17
C ALA A 205 -27.03 1.96 10.55
N SER A 206 -26.62 2.49 11.71
CA SER A 206 -26.99 3.86 12.14
C SER A 206 -26.35 4.93 11.25
N SER A 207 -25.08 4.77 10.89
CA SER A 207 -24.37 5.68 9.99
C SER A 207 -24.79 5.50 8.54
N ALA A 208 -25.10 4.26 8.15
CA ALA A 208 -25.47 3.86 6.80
C ALA A 208 -26.96 4.12 6.46
N ALA A 209 -27.84 4.28 7.46
CA ALA A 209 -29.29 4.38 7.29
C ALA A 209 -29.75 5.47 6.31
N ILE A 210 -28.98 6.55 6.18
CA ILE A 210 -29.29 7.66 5.27
C ILE A 210 -29.30 7.21 3.81
N TYR A 211 -28.54 6.17 3.46
CA TYR A 211 -28.45 5.63 2.10
C TYR A 211 -29.48 4.52 1.81
N GLY A 212 -30.38 4.22 2.75
CA GLY A 212 -31.52 3.33 2.56
C GLY A 212 -31.20 1.83 2.61
N ALA A 213 -32.11 1.00 2.08
CA ALA A 213 -32.06 -0.47 2.24
C ALA A 213 -30.81 -1.13 1.64
N LYS A 214 -30.19 -0.52 0.61
CA LYS A 214 -28.95 -1.03 0.00
C LYS A 214 -27.72 -0.84 0.90
N ALA A 215 -27.83 -0.02 1.94
CA ALA A 215 -26.79 0.26 2.90
C ALA A 215 -26.70 -0.81 4.03
N ALA A 216 -27.53 -1.86 3.98
CA ALA A 216 -27.55 -2.93 4.97
C ALA A 216 -26.22 -3.71 5.07
N ALA A 217 -25.46 -3.78 3.98
CA ALA A 217 -24.11 -4.35 3.94
C ALA A 217 -23.01 -3.32 4.25
N GLY A 218 -23.37 -2.09 4.60
CA GLY A 218 -22.47 -0.95 4.80
C GLY A 218 -22.30 -0.06 3.57
N VAL A 219 -21.59 1.06 3.76
CA VAL A 219 -21.39 2.08 2.72
C VAL A 219 -19.92 2.49 2.67
N ILE A 220 -19.38 2.58 1.46
CA ILE A 220 -18.05 3.13 1.19
C ILE A 220 -18.26 4.44 0.45
N ILE A 221 -17.89 5.55 1.08
CA ILE A 221 -18.00 6.89 0.52
C ILE A 221 -16.61 7.31 0.04
N ILE A 222 -16.53 7.71 -1.21
CA ILE A 222 -15.32 8.19 -1.86
C ILE A 222 -15.55 9.65 -2.19
N SER A 223 -14.70 10.51 -1.65
CA SER A 223 -14.69 11.94 -1.95
C SER A 223 -13.48 12.26 -2.82
N THR A 224 -13.71 12.89 -3.98
CA THR A 224 -12.62 13.27 -4.88
C THR A 224 -11.93 14.56 -4.43
N LYS A 225 -10.68 14.75 -4.89
CA LYS A 225 -9.91 15.97 -4.63
C LYS A 225 -10.58 17.15 -5.33
N LYS A 226 -10.95 18.17 -4.56
CA LYS A 226 -11.52 19.43 -5.07
C LYS A 226 -10.43 20.50 -5.20
N GLY A 227 -10.57 21.36 -6.20
CA GLY A 227 -9.69 22.51 -6.40
C GLY A 227 -9.67 23.43 -5.19
N LYS A 228 -8.47 23.86 -4.77
CA LYS A 228 -8.30 24.83 -3.68
C LYS A 228 -8.21 26.24 -4.26
N SER A 229 -8.81 27.22 -3.58
CA SER A 229 -8.66 28.63 -3.94
C SER A 229 -7.22 29.08 -3.67
N GLY A 230 -6.56 29.69 -4.65
CA GLY A 230 -5.17 30.12 -4.55
C GLY A 230 -4.39 29.95 -5.84
N LYS A 231 -3.06 29.87 -5.73
CA LYS A 231 -2.18 29.65 -6.88
C LYS A 231 -2.40 28.23 -7.44
N PRO A 232 -2.41 28.05 -8.77
CA PRO A 232 -2.52 26.73 -9.36
C PRO A 232 -1.31 25.88 -8.97
N VAL A 233 -1.57 24.69 -8.44
CA VAL A 233 -0.55 23.67 -8.16
C VAL A 233 -0.67 22.61 -9.23
N ILE A 234 0.41 22.40 -9.99
CA ILE A 234 0.47 21.39 -11.04
C ILE A 234 1.41 20.30 -10.56
N ASN A 235 0.85 19.10 -10.36
CA ASN A 235 1.63 17.91 -10.00
C ASN A 235 1.72 17.00 -11.21
N VAL A 236 2.94 16.58 -11.54
CA VAL A 236 3.21 15.61 -12.62
C VAL A 236 3.92 14.42 -12.01
N SER A 237 3.30 13.24 -12.10
CA SER A 237 3.86 11.97 -11.67
C SER A 237 4.26 11.14 -12.89
N THR A 238 5.31 10.35 -12.77
CA THR A 238 5.73 9.39 -13.81
C THR A 238 6.24 8.14 -13.11
N ASN A 239 5.62 7.00 -13.39
CA ASN A 239 5.92 5.72 -12.77
C ASN A 239 6.33 4.72 -13.85
N TRP A 240 7.48 4.07 -13.67
CA TRP A 240 7.95 2.97 -14.53
C TRP A 240 8.05 1.71 -13.69
N ALA A 241 7.39 0.63 -14.12
CA ALA A 241 7.35 -0.64 -13.41
C ALA A 241 7.68 -1.81 -14.35
N VAL A 242 8.46 -2.78 -13.86
CA VAL A 242 8.72 -4.05 -14.52
C VAL A 242 8.12 -5.16 -13.66
N ASN A 243 7.10 -5.82 -14.17
CA ASN A 243 6.42 -6.90 -13.47
C ASN A 243 7.03 -8.25 -13.84
N ASN A 244 7.57 -8.95 -12.85
CA ASN A 244 8.00 -10.34 -12.99
C ASN A 244 6.98 -11.28 -12.31
N LYS A 245 6.79 -12.47 -12.88
CA LYS A 245 5.86 -13.46 -12.35
C LYS A 245 6.33 -13.96 -10.98
N SER A 246 5.47 -13.85 -9.97
CA SER A 246 5.84 -14.08 -8.56
C SER A 246 5.90 -15.57 -8.15
N ALA A 247 5.04 -16.43 -8.71
CA ALA A 247 4.95 -17.83 -8.30
C ALA A 247 5.09 -18.81 -9.47
N TYR A 248 6.13 -19.63 -9.42
CA TYR A 248 6.21 -20.88 -10.18
C TYR A 248 5.61 -21.98 -9.32
N ARG A 249 4.62 -22.69 -9.85
CA ARG A 249 4.41 -24.07 -9.41
C ARG A 249 5.52 -24.86 -10.09
N ASP A 250 6.38 -25.50 -9.33
CA ASP A 250 7.34 -26.43 -9.91
C ASP A 250 6.55 -27.57 -10.55
N TYR A 251 6.70 -27.70 -11.85
CA TYR A 251 6.13 -28.81 -12.61
C TYR A 251 7.22 -29.86 -12.75
N PHE A 252 6.84 -31.13 -12.64
CA PHE A 252 7.74 -32.20 -12.99
C PHE A 252 8.16 -32.06 -14.46
N ASN A 253 9.47 -32.06 -14.71
CA ASN A 253 9.96 -32.32 -16.05
C ASN A 253 9.64 -33.79 -16.43
N ALA A 254 9.82 -34.17 -17.69
CA ALA A 254 9.45 -35.50 -18.17
C ALA A 254 10.15 -36.63 -17.37
N ASN A 255 11.42 -36.45 -17.00
CA ASN A 255 12.16 -37.41 -16.18
C ASN A 255 11.59 -37.50 -14.77
N ASP A 256 11.33 -36.37 -14.11
CA ASP A 256 10.80 -36.33 -12.75
C ASP A 256 9.38 -36.89 -12.68
N TYR A 257 8.56 -36.69 -13.72
CA TYR A 257 7.21 -37.28 -13.81
C TYR A 257 7.28 -38.81 -13.93
N MET A 258 8.24 -39.30 -14.70
CA MET A 258 8.45 -40.74 -14.86
C MET A 258 8.99 -41.37 -13.58
N ARG A 259 9.91 -40.71 -12.88
CA ARG A 259 10.38 -41.15 -11.56
C ARG A 259 9.26 -41.15 -10.53
N TYR A 260 8.43 -40.11 -10.50
CA TYR A 260 7.23 -40.07 -9.66
C TYR A 260 6.30 -41.25 -9.96
N ARG A 261 6.10 -41.58 -11.24
CA ARG A 261 5.27 -42.70 -11.65
C ARG A 261 5.88 -44.04 -11.24
N GLU A 262 7.19 -44.24 -11.46
CA GLU A 262 7.94 -45.43 -11.03
C GLU A 262 7.85 -45.62 -9.51
N ASP A 263 8.15 -44.58 -8.74
CA ASP A 263 8.07 -44.57 -7.28
C ASP A 263 6.66 -44.90 -6.78
N TRP A 264 5.63 -44.36 -7.45
CA TRP A 264 4.23 -44.65 -7.13
C TRP A 264 3.87 -46.13 -7.36
N TYR A 265 4.26 -46.71 -8.50
CA TYR A 265 4.04 -48.14 -8.76
C TYR A 265 4.84 -49.02 -7.81
N MET A 266 6.11 -48.67 -7.54
CA MET A 266 6.95 -49.37 -6.57
C MET A 266 6.32 -49.35 -5.17
N MET A 267 5.84 -48.19 -4.71
CA MET A 267 5.17 -48.06 -3.42
C MET A 267 3.88 -48.89 -3.38
N ASN A 268 3.01 -48.76 -4.38
CA ASN A 268 1.68 -49.37 -4.32
C ASN A 268 1.72 -50.90 -4.44
N PHE A 269 2.63 -51.45 -5.24
CA PHE A 269 2.61 -52.87 -5.61
C PHE A 269 3.73 -53.70 -4.98
N THR A 270 4.83 -53.08 -4.54
CA THR A 270 6.02 -53.81 -4.11
C THR A 270 6.40 -53.56 -2.65
N TYR A 271 5.83 -52.52 -2.03
CA TYR A 271 6.10 -52.20 -0.64
C TYR A 271 5.37 -53.18 0.28
N GLY A 272 6.13 -53.91 1.09
CA GLY A 272 5.59 -54.90 2.01
C GLY A 272 6.64 -55.43 2.97
N LYS A 273 6.20 -56.32 3.87
CA LYS A 273 7.06 -57.00 4.83
C LYS A 273 7.64 -58.26 4.18
N GLY A 274 8.95 -58.34 4.07
CA GLY A 274 9.64 -59.52 3.56
C GLY A 274 9.65 -60.68 4.56
N ASN A 275 10.09 -61.85 4.12
CA ASN A 275 10.23 -63.05 4.96
C ASN A 275 11.25 -62.88 6.10
N ASP A 276 12.12 -61.87 6.02
CA ASP A 276 13.06 -61.44 7.06
C ASP A 276 12.42 -60.54 8.14
N GLY A 277 11.15 -60.19 7.98
CA GLY A 277 10.39 -59.39 8.92
C GLY A 277 10.55 -57.87 8.75
N PHE A 278 11.34 -57.41 7.78
CA PHE A 278 11.58 -55.99 7.54
C PHE A 278 10.73 -55.46 6.37
N TYR A 279 10.28 -54.21 6.47
CA TYR A 279 9.53 -53.53 5.41
C TYR A 279 10.47 -52.91 4.38
N GLY A 280 10.05 -52.89 3.12
CA GLY A 280 10.74 -52.16 2.06
C GLY A 280 10.10 -52.37 0.68
N TYR A 281 10.63 -51.68 -0.32
CA TYR A 281 10.25 -51.88 -1.72
C TYR A 281 10.74 -53.24 -2.23
N TYR A 282 10.00 -53.85 -3.15
CA TYR A 282 10.25 -55.21 -3.65
C TYR A 282 10.35 -56.29 -2.56
N ARG A 283 9.58 -56.13 -1.47
CA ARG A 283 9.51 -57.08 -0.35
C ARG A 283 8.09 -57.57 -0.06
N ALA A 284 7.09 -57.09 -0.79
CA ALA A 284 5.75 -57.63 -0.74
C ALA A 284 5.77 -59.10 -1.19
N VAL A 285 5.26 -59.99 -0.35
CA VAL A 285 5.07 -61.41 -0.63
C VAL A 285 3.59 -61.74 -0.76
N ASP A 286 3.25 -62.63 -1.69
CA ASP A 286 1.90 -63.16 -1.83
C ASP A 286 1.56 -64.03 -0.61
N ARG A 287 0.37 -63.84 -0.05
CA ARG A 287 -0.07 -64.52 1.19
C ARG A 287 -0.27 -66.03 1.02
N ASN A 288 -0.45 -66.50 -0.21
CA ASN A 288 -0.74 -67.90 -0.52
C ASN A 288 0.50 -68.66 -0.97
N SER A 289 1.38 -68.04 -1.77
CA SER A 289 2.60 -68.70 -2.27
C SER A 289 3.85 -68.40 -1.43
N GLY A 290 3.87 -67.32 -0.64
CA GLY A 290 5.06 -66.89 0.11
C GLY A 290 6.21 -66.36 -0.75
N GLU A 291 5.99 -66.25 -2.07
CA GLU A 291 6.92 -65.69 -3.04
C GLU A 291 6.69 -64.18 -3.21
N LEU A 292 7.69 -63.46 -3.74
CA LEU A 292 7.57 -62.03 -4.01
C LEU A 292 6.47 -61.77 -5.05
N VAL A 293 5.60 -60.78 -4.78
CA VAL A 293 4.50 -60.40 -5.68
C VAL A 293 5.05 -59.86 -7.01
N TYR A 294 6.18 -59.14 -6.97
CA TYR A 294 6.92 -58.68 -8.15
C TYR A 294 8.43 -58.83 -7.95
N PRO A 295 9.19 -59.24 -8.98
CA PRO A 295 10.65 -59.33 -8.89
C PRO A 295 11.29 -57.94 -8.72
N SER A 296 12.48 -57.90 -8.13
CA SER A 296 13.22 -56.64 -7.96
C SER A 296 13.49 -55.97 -9.31
N GLY A 297 13.20 -54.67 -9.41
CA GLY A 297 13.39 -53.89 -10.64
C GLY A 297 12.27 -54.02 -11.69
N TYR A 298 11.15 -54.68 -11.36
CA TYR A 298 10.01 -54.87 -12.28
C TYR A 298 9.48 -53.57 -12.89
N PHE A 299 9.45 -52.47 -12.13
CA PHE A 299 8.94 -51.17 -12.59
C PHE A 299 10.01 -50.24 -13.16
N ASN A 300 11.29 -50.63 -13.12
CA ASN A 300 12.42 -49.77 -13.50
C ASN A 300 12.66 -49.74 -15.03
N ASN A 301 12.22 -50.77 -15.76
CA ASN A 301 12.35 -50.86 -17.21
C ASN A 301 11.13 -51.58 -17.80
N PRO A 302 10.50 -51.07 -18.89
CA PRO A 302 9.43 -51.76 -19.60
C PRO A 302 9.74 -53.21 -20.01
N ASP A 303 11.00 -53.56 -20.22
CA ASP A 303 11.41 -54.92 -20.57
C ASP A 303 11.28 -55.92 -19.41
N ASN A 304 11.26 -55.43 -18.17
CA ASN A 304 11.06 -56.25 -16.97
C ASN A 304 9.57 -56.54 -16.72
N LEU A 305 8.66 -55.83 -17.38
CA LEU A 305 7.21 -56.04 -17.26
C LEU A 305 6.78 -57.34 -17.95
N SER A 306 5.78 -58.02 -17.37
CA SER A 306 5.08 -59.14 -18.01
C SER A 306 4.49 -58.70 -19.36
N ALA A 307 4.28 -59.64 -20.29
CA ALA A 307 3.75 -59.31 -21.62
C ALA A 307 2.37 -58.59 -21.55
N GLY A 308 1.53 -58.95 -20.57
CA GLY A 308 0.25 -58.29 -20.33
C GLY A 308 0.39 -56.86 -19.80
N ASP A 309 1.22 -56.67 -18.77
CA ASP A 309 1.45 -55.34 -18.18
C ASP A 309 2.20 -54.41 -19.11
N ARG A 310 3.13 -54.96 -19.91
CA ARG A 310 3.86 -54.23 -20.95
C ARG A 310 2.92 -53.72 -22.03
N ASN A 311 1.98 -54.54 -22.47
CA ASN A 311 0.98 -54.14 -23.46
C ASN A 311 0.02 -53.10 -22.87
N ALA A 312 -0.48 -53.32 -21.64
CA ALA A 312 -1.30 -52.34 -20.94
C ALA A 312 -0.59 -50.99 -20.72
N TRP A 313 0.70 -51.02 -20.39
CA TRP A 313 1.55 -49.83 -20.28
C TRP A 313 1.74 -49.13 -21.64
N ALA A 314 1.97 -49.89 -22.71
CA ALA A 314 2.15 -49.35 -24.05
C ALA A 314 0.86 -48.70 -24.56
N THR A 315 -0.30 -49.35 -24.39
CA THR A 315 -1.61 -48.87 -24.84
C THR A 315 -2.24 -47.81 -23.93
N ALA A 316 -1.68 -47.54 -22.74
CA ALA A 316 -2.14 -46.48 -21.86
C ALA A 316 -1.80 -45.08 -22.41
N THR A 317 -2.54 -44.65 -23.42
CA THR A 317 -2.57 -43.30 -24.02
C THR A 317 -3.33 -42.31 -23.13
N GLY A 318 -2.94 -42.21 -21.86
CA GLY A 318 -3.47 -41.19 -20.95
C GLY A 318 -3.11 -39.76 -21.40
N LYS A 319 -2.90 -38.84 -20.46
CA LYS A 319 -2.61 -37.42 -20.75
C LYS A 319 -1.38 -37.14 -21.64
N SER A 320 -0.51 -38.12 -21.89
CA SER A 320 0.64 -37.99 -22.79
C SER A 320 0.29 -38.03 -24.27
N GLY A 321 -0.87 -38.57 -24.68
CA GLY A 321 -1.29 -38.66 -26.10
C GLY A 321 -0.46 -39.59 -26.99
N PHE A 322 0.73 -40.02 -26.56
CA PHE A 322 1.62 -40.91 -27.32
C PHE A 322 1.30 -42.39 -27.11
N GLY A 323 0.73 -43.03 -28.14
CA GLY A 323 0.57 -44.49 -28.24
C GLY A 323 1.71 -45.15 -29.03
N PRO A 324 1.74 -46.50 -29.07
CA PRO A 324 2.71 -47.24 -29.86
C PRO A 324 2.52 -46.93 -31.36
N SER A 325 3.62 -46.67 -32.07
CA SER A 325 3.64 -46.56 -33.53
C SER A 325 3.91 -47.91 -34.20
N GLU A 326 3.46 -48.10 -35.44
CA GLU A 326 3.63 -49.37 -36.16
C GLU A 326 5.12 -49.72 -36.36
N GLY A 327 5.55 -50.88 -35.84
CA GLY A 327 6.95 -51.31 -35.86
C GLY A 327 7.86 -50.72 -34.78
N GLU A 328 7.32 -49.95 -33.83
CA GLU A 328 8.10 -49.31 -32.77
C GLU A 328 8.42 -50.26 -31.60
N SER A 329 9.65 -50.22 -31.09
CA SER A 329 10.04 -50.97 -29.87
C SER A 329 9.51 -50.29 -28.60
N HIS A 330 9.24 -51.08 -27.55
CA HIS A 330 8.78 -50.53 -26.27
C HIS A 330 9.80 -49.58 -25.62
N GLN A 331 11.09 -49.78 -25.86
CA GLN A 331 12.15 -48.84 -25.45
C GLN A 331 12.09 -47.52 -26.23
N SER A 332 11.76 -47.55 -27.52
CA SER A 332 11.53 -46.34 -28.33
C SER A 332 10.31 -45.57 -27.83
N LEU A 333 9.19 -46.27 -27.56
CA LEU A 333 8.00 -45.65 -26.97
C LEU A 333 8.29 -45.08 -25.57
N TYR A 334 9.14 -45.75 -24.78
CA TYR A 334 9.62 -45.27 -23.49
C TYR A 334 10.42 -43.97 -23.65
N ALA A 335 11.38 -43.93 -24.60
CA ALA A 335 12.16 -42.74 -24.90
C ALA A 335 11.31 -41.57 -25.42
N ARG A 336 10.29 -41.85 -26.25
CA ARG A 336 9.37 -40.83 -26.78
C ARG A 336 8.43 -40.23 -25.74
N ARG A 337 8.16 -40.95 -24.64
CA ARG A 337 7.40 -40.43 -23.51
C ARG A 337 8.29 -39.64 -22.52
N LEU A 338 9.62 -39.65 -22.71
CA LEU A 338 10.59 -38.88 -21.94
C LEU A 338 10.96 -37.53 -22.59
N GLN A 339 10.66 -37.33 -23.88
CA GLN A 339 10.82 -36.05 -24.59
C GLN A 339 9.53 -35.23 -24.52
#